data_AF-A0A3M9Z5Y9-F1
#
_entry.id   AF-A0A3M9Z5Y9-F1
#
_cell.length_a   1.000
_cell.length_b   1.000
_cell.length_c   1.000
_cell.angle_alpha   90.00
_cell.angle_beta   90.00
_cell.angle_gamma   90.00
#
_symmetry.space_group_name_H-M   'P 1'
#
loop_
_entity.id
_entity.type
_entity.pdbx_description
1 polymer ?
#
loop_
_entity_poly.entity_id
_entity_poly.type
_entity_poly.pdbx_seq_one_letter_code
_entity_poly.pdbx_strand_id
1 'polypeptide(L)'
;MQILHGTWIPEADDTFTQNGAFYLWVETTEQHRFRQPSQRHPHQLVATDLAELLTQLGIQPPNYRKLADFISPQYFLLPTVDNQPLPSLELSRYLELELPESFELQYWQIDCYKTVAAAKTGGYVNSVVSLLNDLHFLALHNLAEIQLGTDLLFWFHYTQALKRIIYRDQYIPALKYRQLEPTADPQKSQTKTRSKKTNRNPNPNPNQNQNQAKGSRFNSLHTSQFDNF
;
A
#
# COMPACT_ATOMS: atom_id res chain seq x y z
N MET A 1 25.27 10.59 6.99
CA MET A 1 24.81 9.41 7.77
C MET A 1 23.30 9.29 7.63
N GLN A 2 22.78 8.08 7.47
CA GLN A 2 21.34 7.78 7.36
C GLN A 2 20.93 6.84 8.49
N ILE A 3 19.96 7.27 9.31
CA ILE A 3 19.46 6.49 10.45
C ILE A 3 18.04 6.04 10.13
N LEU A 4 17.82 4.73 10.07
CA LEU A 4 16.53 4.13 9.77
C LEU A 4 15.72 3.99 11.06
N HIS A 5 14.53 4.55 11.04
CA HIS A 5 13.57 4.52 12.13
C HIS A 5 12.30 3.80 11.72
N GLY A 6 11.59 3.24 12.69
CA GLY A 6 10.33 2.60 12.38
C GLY A 6 9.43 2.38 13.57
N THR A 7 8.13 2.51 13.31
CA THR A 7 7.11 2.34 14.32
C THR A 7 5.85 1.71 13.76
N TRP A 8 5.09 1.07 14.63
CA TRP A 8 3.73 0.67 14.35
C TRP A 8 2.78 1.83 14.64
N ILE A 9 2.00 2.23 13.62
CA ILE A 9 0.94 3.23 13.78
C ILE A 9 -0.40 2.48 13.68
N PRO A 10 -1.21 2.46 14.76
CA PRO A 10 -2.53 1.86 14.71
C PRO A 10 -3.47 2.69 13.84
N GLU A 11 -4.41 2.01 13.17
CA GLU A 11 -5.56 2.67 12.57
C GLU A 11 -6.51 3.14 13.69
N ALA A 12 -7.14 4.29 13.48
CA ALA A 12 -8.14 4.80 14.41
C ALA A 12 -9.45 3.99 14.25
N ASP A 13 -9.47 2.81 14.85
CA ASP A 13 -10.65 1.96 14.94
C ASP A 13 -10.89 1.51 16.40
N ASP A 14 -12.16 1.30 16.74
CA ASP A 14 -12.58 0.84 18.08
C ASP A 14 -12.71 -0.68 18.14
N THR A 15 -12.07 -1.41 17.22
CA THR A 15 -12.19 -2.86 17.17
C THR A 15 -11.20 -3.53 18.11
N PHE A 16 -11.55 -4.72 18.60
CA PHE A 16 -10.66 -5.48 19.49
C PHE A 16 -9.32 -5.83 18.81
N THR A 17 -9.32 -6.00 17.48
CA THR A 17 -8.11 -6.20 16.70
C THR A 17 -7.67 -4.86 16.14
N GLN A 18 -6.75 -4.21 16.85
CA GLN A 18 -6.19 -2.93 16.39
C GLN A 18 -5.41 -3.13 15.10
N ASN A 19 -6.03 -2.73 13.98
CA ASN A 19 -5.36 -2.68 12.70
C ASN A 19 -4.34 -1.56 12.71
N GLY A 20 -3.52 -1.53 11.67
CA GLY A 20 -2.42 -0.57 11.59
C GLY A 20 -1.41 -1.00 10.55
N ALA A 21 -0.36 -0.21 10.48
CA ALA A 21 0.77 -0.55 9.65
C ALA A 21 2.07 -0.15 10.33
N PHE A 22 3.12 -0.86 9.93
CA PHE A 22 4.46 -0.48 10.29
C PHE A 22 5.00 0.47 9.23
N TYR A 23 5.58 1.56 9.70
CA TYR A 23 6.09 2.64 8.87
C TYR A 23 7.57 2.79 9.10
N LEU A 24 8.32 2.88 8.00
CA LEU A 24 9.76 3.12 7.98
C LEU A 24 10.01 4.55 7.49
N TRP A 25 10.92 5.27 8.15
CA TRP A 25 11.40 6.57 7.71
C TRP A 25 12.89 6.70 8.02
N VAL A 26 13.52 7.73 7.46
CA VAL A 26 14.97 7.92 7.59
C VAL A 26 15.29 9.33 8.05
N GLU A 27 16.15 9.42 9.04
CA GLU A 27 16.76 10.66 9.51
C GLU A 27 18.17 10.80 8.93
N THR A 28 18.58 12.01 8.59
CA THR A 28 19.90 12.29 8.00
C THR A 28 20.59 13.47 8.67
N THR A 29 21.91 13.52 8.55
CA THR A 29 22.72 14.65 9.01
C THR A 29 22.42 15.95 8.26
N GLU A 30 21.87 15.87 7.06
CA GLU A 30 21.54 17.03 6.25
C GLU A 30 20.16 17.57 6.62
N GLN A 31 20.04 18.90 6.66
CA GLN A 31 18.76 19.55 6.89
C GLN A 31 18.09 19.88 5.55
N HIS A 32 16.87 19.39 5.37
CA HIS A 32 16.01 19.84 4.29
C HIS A 32 15.33 21.15 4.66
N ARG A 33 15.53 22.15 3.79
CA ARG A 33 14.82 23.43 3.87
C ARG A 33 13.54 23.35 3.03
N PHE A 34 12.40 23.38 3.69
CA PHE A 34 11.11 23.46 3.02
C PHE A 34 10.84 24.91 2.59
N ARG A 35 10.28 25.09 1.38
CA ARG A 35 9.97 26.41 0.80
C ARG A 35 8.95 27.21 1.61
N GLN A 36 8.15 26.55 2.44
CA GLN A 36 7.15 27.16 3.30
C GLN A 36 7.39 26.72 4.75
N PRO A 37 7.09 27.57 5.74
CA PRO A 37 7.01 27.15 7.13
C PRO A 37 6.03 25.98 7.20
N SER A 38 6.55 24.80 7.43
CA SER A 38 5.78 23.57 7.52
C SER A 38 6.27 22.82 8.74
N GLN A 39 5.34 22.22 9.47
CA GLN A 39 5.64 21.43 10.66
C GLN A 39 6.19 20.05 10.23
N ARG A 40 7.24 20.08 9.41
CA ARG A 40 7.93 18.94 8.83
C ARG A 40 9.25 18.76 9.51
N HIS A 41 9.60 17.52 9.83
CA HIS A 41 10.86 17.20 10.45
C HIS A 41 12.04 17.59 9.52
N PRO A 42 13.00 18.43 9.96
CA PRO A 42 14.01 19.03 9.09
C PRO A 42 15.07 18.02 8.64
N HIS A 43 15.36 17.02 9.46
CA HIS A 43 16.33 15.97 9.16
C HIS A 43 15.71 14.74 8.49
N GLN A 44 14.45 14.80 8.06
CA GLN A 44 13.85 13.67 7.35
C GLN A 44 14.39 13.58 5.93
N LEU A 45 14.52 12.35 5.45
CA LEU A 45 14.71 12.07 4.04
C LEU A 45 13.32 12.10 3.35
N VAL A 46 13.15 12.96 2.34
CA VAL A 46 11.83 13.21 1.72
C VAL A 46 11.38 12.07 0.80
N ALA A 47 10.10 12.02 0.46
CA ALA A 47 9.50 10.87 -0.24
C ALA A 47 10.25 10.37 -1.49
N THR A 48 10.75 11.26 -2.34
CA THR A 48 11.50 10.88 -3.55
C THR A 48 12.80 10.19 -3.20
N ASP A 49 13.62 10.83 -2.38
CA ASP A 49 14.91 10.30 -1.93
C ASP A 49 14.70 9.00 -1.15
N LEU A 50 13.58 8.88 -0.43
CA LEU A 50 13.27 7.71 0.39
C LEU A 50 12.98 6.52 -0.50
N ALA A 51 12.23 6.71 -1.58
CA ALA A 51 12.02 5.67 -2.58
C ALA A 51 13.34 5.21 -3.22
N GLU A 52 14.25 6.14 -3.52
CA GLU A 52 15.56 5.83 -4.10
C GLU A 52 16.43 5.01 -3.15
N LEU A 53 16.55 5.45 -1.89
CA LEU A 53 17.29 4.74 -0.86
C LEU A 53 16.75 3.32 -0.62
N LEU A 54 15.43 3.18 -0.51
CA LEU A 54 14.80 1.87 -0.32
C LEU A 54 15.07 0.94 -1.52
N THR A 55 15.11 1.48 -2.73
CA THR A 55 15.48 0.72 -3.93
C THR A 55 16.94 0.25 -3.87
N GLN A 56 17.86 1.11 -3.44
CA GLN A 56 19.29 0.78 -3.27
C GLN A 56 19.50 -0.29 -2.19
N LEU A 57 18.69 -0.26 -1.14
CA LEU A 57 18.63 -1.29 -0.10
C LEU A 57 18.03 -2.62 -0.59
N GLY A 58 17.62 -2.71 -1.86
CA GLY A 58 17.06 -3.92 -2.45
C GLY A 58 15.59 -4.18 -2.07
N ILE A 59 14.93 -3.25 -1.38
CA ILE A 59 13.52 -3.37 -1.01
C ILE A 59 12.70 -3.24 -2.28
N GLN A 60 11.90 -4.26 -2.57
CA GLN A 60 11.07 -4.30 -3.77
C GLN A 60 9.66 -3.80 -3.46
N PRO A 61 9.06 -2.99 -4.35
CA PRO A 61 7.66 -2.64 -4.21
C PRO A 61 6.78 -3.88 -4.39
N PRO A 62 5.60 -3.92 -3.77
CA PRO A 62 4.67 -5.03 -3.97
C PRO A 62 4.02 -4.94 -5.35
N ASN A 63 4.03 -6.06 -6.08
CA ASN A 63 3.51 -6.18 -7.45
C ASN A 63 4.21 -5.22 -8.44
N TYR A 64 3.49 -4.73 -9.46
CA TYR A 64 4.00 -3.84 -10.52
C TYR A 64 3.95 -2.34 -10.16
N ARG A 65 3.89 -2.00 -8.87
CA ARG A 65 3.80 -0.60 -8.40
C ARG A 65 5.18 0.00 -8.11
N LYS A 66 5.25 1.31 -7.91
CA LYS A 66 6.48 2.00 -7.50
C LYS A 66 6.53 2.08 -5.97
N LEU A 67 7.73 2.10 -5.39
CA LEU A 67 7.90 2.30 -3.93
C LEU A 67 7.28 3.62 -3.46
N ALA A 68 7.39 4.67 -4.27
CA ALA A 68 6.79 5.97 -3.99
C ALA A 68 5.28 5.91 -3.76
N ASP A 69 4.57 4.94 -4.36
CA ASP A 69 3.12 4.77 -4.16
C ASP A 69 2.75 4.33 -2.72
N PHE A 70 3.74 3.87 -1.95
CA PHE A 70 3.60 3.41 -0.57
C PHE A 70 4.25 4.37 0.43
N ILE A 71 4.73 5.52 -0.04
CA ILE A 71 5.27 6.57 0.80
C ILE A 71 4.20 7.63 0.99
N SER A 72 3.91 7.95 2.24
CA SER A 72 2.91 8.95 2.59
C SER A 72 3.33 9.69 3.85
N PRO A 73 2.95 10.97 4.00
CA PRO A 73 3.21 11.69 5.22
C PRO A 73 2.46 11.06 6.41
N GLN A 74 3.18 10.88 7.52
CA GLN A 74 2.66 10.47 8.81
C GLN A 74 3.03 11.52 9.86
N TYR A 75 2.33 11.54 10.98
CA TYR A 75 2.50 12.54 12.02
C TYR A 75 2.98 11.90 13.31
N PHE A 76 4.12 12.37 13.81
CA PHE A 76 4.77 11.86 15.01
C PHE A 76 4.77 12.92 16.10
N LEU A 77 4.48 12.50 17.32
CA LEU A 77 4.61 13.35 18.49
C LEU A 77 6.08 13.35 18.94
N LEU A 78 6.79 14.46 18.71
CA LEU A 78 8.24 14.55 18.95
C LEU A 78 8.59 15.64 19.97
N PRO A 79 9.67 15.45 20.76
CA PRO A 79 10.27 16.51 21.56
C PRO A 79 10.60 17.72 20.70
N THR A 80 10.20 18.90 21.16
CA THR A 80 10.27 20.15 20.40
C THR A 80 10.78 21.26 21.31
N VAL A 81 11.75 22.04 20.83
CA VAL A 81 12.30 23.23 21.47
C VAL A 81 12.40 24.33 20.44
N ASP A 82 12.04 25.56 20.80
CA ASP A 82 12.05 26.73 19.91
C ASP A 82 11.32 26.49 18.56
N ASN A 83 10.20 25.76 18.61
CA ASN A 83 9.42 25.33 17.44
C ASN A 83 10.22 24.50 16.41
N GLN A 84 11.22 23.75 16.87
CA GLN A 84 11.96 22.78 16.06
C GLN A 84 11.96 21.42 16.76
N PRO A 85 11.73 20.32 16.02
CA PRO A 85 11.80 19.00 16.62
C PRO A 85 13.25 18.70 16.95
N LEU A 86 13.48 18.08 18.11
CA LEU A 86 14.78 17.54 18.44
C LEU A 86 15.05 16.31 17.56
N PRO A 87 16.29 16.15 17.06
CA PRO A 87 16.67 14.95 16.32
C PRO A 87 16.67 13.71 17.22
N SER A 88 16.73 12.52 16.64
CA SER A 88 16.91 11.29 17.43
C SER A 88 18.20 11.32 18.26
N LEU A 89 18.24 10.56 19.36
CA LEU A 89 19.44 10.45 20.21
C LEU A 89 20.67 9.95 19.43
N GLU A 90 20.45 9.11 18.43
CA GLU A 90 21.44 8.66 17.47
C GLU A 90 22.00 9.83 16.67
N LEU A 91 21.11 10.62 16.05
CA LEU A 91 21.53 11.74 15.23
C LEU A 91 22.16 12.87 16.06
N SER A 92 21.64 13.17 17.25
CA SER A 92 22.22 14.17 18.16
C SER A 92 23.69 13.88 18.45
N ARG A 93 24.06 12.60 18.61
CA ARG A 93 25.45 12.20 18.84
C ARG A 93 26.34 12.48 17.63
N TYR A 94 25.83 12.27 16.41
CA TYR A 94 26.57 12.61 15.19
C TYR A 94 26.70 14.11 14.95
N LEU A 95 25.69 14.88 15.35
CA LEU A 95 25.68 16.33 15.24
C LEU A 95 26.38 17.03 16.42
N GLU A 96 26.88 16.26 17.40
CA GLU A 96 27.49 16.75 18.64
C GLU A 96 26.60 17.77 19.37
N LEU A 97 25.27 17.54 19.34
CA LEU A 97 24.28 18.40 19.96
C LEU A 97 24.10 18.05 21.45
N GLU A 98 24.17 19.07 22.30
CA GLU A 98 23.70 18.97 23.67
C GLU A 98 22.17 19.05 23.67
N LEU A 99 21.54 17.99 24.19
CA LEU A 99 20.09 17.92 24.28
C LEU A 99 19.59 18.69 25.51
N PRO A 100 18.55 19.54 25.35
CA PRO A 100 18.00 20.30 26.46
C PRO A 100 17.29 19.40 27.47
N GLU A 101 17.30 19.81 28.75
CA GLU A 101 16.61 19.08 29.82
C GLU A 101 15.08 19.20 29.74
N SER A 102 14.58 20.30 29.16
CA SER A 102 13.15 20.58 29.02
C SER A 102 12.74 20.66 27.55
N PHE A 103 11.62 20.04 27.21
CA PHE A 103 11.03 20.08 25.88
C PHE A 103 9.51 19.99 25.97
N GLU A 104 8.83 20.44 24.92
CA GLU A 104 7.40 20.19 24.72
C GLU A 104 7.22 19.10 23.67
N LEU A 105 6.04 18.48 23.64
CA LEU A 105 5.70 17.50 22.62
C LEU A 105 4.79 18.16 21.58
N GLN A 106 5.17 18.08 20.30
CA GLN A 106 4.37 18.59 19.19
C GLN A 106 4.34 17.59 18.04
N TYR A 107 3.30 17.67 17.20
CA TYR A 107 3.16 16.78 16.05
C TYR A 107 3.99 17.29 14.87
N TRP A 108 4.83 16.42 14.31
CA TRP A 108 5.67 16.70 13.16
C TRP A 108 5.38 15.72 12.03
N GLN A 109 5.28 16.25 10.82
CA GLN A 109 5.02 15.51 9.60
C GLN A 109 6.32 14.92 9.04
N ILE A 110 6.29 13.63 8.74
CA ILE A 110 7.41 12.84 8.21
C ILE A 110 6.92 11.97 7.06
N ASP A 111 7.64 11.95 5.94
CA ASP A 111 7.38 11.01 4.85
C ASP A 111 7.80 9.61 5.26
N CYS A 112 6.87 8.65 5.21
CA CYS A 112 7.12 7.29 5.66
C CYS A 112 6.69 6.25 4.63
N TYR A 113 7.49 5.20 4.49
CA TYR A 113 7.18 4.01 3.72
C TYR A 113 6.34 3.03 4.54
N LYS A 114 5.15 2.68 4.05
CA LYS A 114 4.30 1.64 4.63
C LYS A 114 4.87 0.26 4.26
N THR A 115 5.26 -0.55 5.24
CA THR A 115 5.94 -1.83 4.99
C THR A 115 4.95 -2.93 4.59
N VAL A 116 4.70 -3.05 3.29
CA VAL A 116 3.77 -4.04 2.73
C VAL A 116 4.41 -4.95 1.71
N ALA A 117 3.90 -6.17 1.63
CA ALA A 117 4.17 -7.13 0.56
C ALA A 117 2.87 -7.59 -0.09
N ALA A 118 2.95 -8.07 -1.33
CA ALA A 118 1.82 -8.67 -2.03
C ALA A 118 1.43 -10.01 -1.40
N ALA A 119 0.15 -10.18 -1.08
CA ALA A 119 -0.37 -11.45 -0.59
C ALA A 119 -0.70 -12.41 -1.75
N LYS A 120 -0.44 -13.71 -1.57
CA LYS A 120 -0.76 -14.76 -2.57
C LYS A 120 -2.25 -14.82 -2.93
N THR A 121 -3.12 -14.43 -2.00
CA THR A 121 -4.58 -14.42 -2.15
C THR A 121 -5.11 -13.08 -2.68
N GLY A 122 -4.24 -12.17 -3.11
CA GLY A 122 -4.58 -10.80 -3.45
C GLY A 122 -4.56 -9.87 -2.23
N GLY A 123 -4.31 -8.58 -2.48
CA GLY A 123 -4.16 -7.56 -1.45
C GLY A 123 -2.73 -7.41 -0.93
N TYR A 124 -2.60 -6.68 0.19
CA TYR A 124 -1.33 -6.36 0.83
C TYR A 124 -1.31 -6.90 2.26
N VAL A 125 -0.19 -7.48 2.66
CA VAL A 125 0.09 -7.90 4.04
C VAL A 125 1.32 -7.19 4.56
N ASN A 126 1.36 -6.94 5.86
CA ASN A 126 2.54 -6.33 6.46
C ASN A 126 3.74 -7.29 6.37
N SER A 127 4.86 -6.81 5.85
CA SER A 127 6.11 -7.56 5.65
C SER A 127 7.22 -7.18 6.63
N VAL A 128 6.88 -6.49 7.72
CA VAL A 128 7.84 -5.95 8.70
C VAL A 128 8.81 -7.00 9.22
N VAL A 129 8.35 -8.22 9.54
CA VAL A 129 9.23 -9.24 10.15
C VAL A 129 10.34 -9.66 9.19
N SER A 130 10.04 -9.91 7.91
CA SER A 130 11.07 -10.23 6.92
C SER A 130 11.97 -9.02 6.67
N LEU A 131 11.36 -7.84 6.49
CA LEU A 131 12.07 -6.60 6.21
C LEU A 131 13.08 -6.24 7.33
N LEU A 132 12.72 -6.40 8.61
CA LEU A 132 13.62 -6.14 9.72
C LEU A 132 14.83 -7.07 9.73
N ASN A 133 14.68 -8.33 9.30
CA ASN A 133 15.83 -9.23 9.16
C ASN A 133 16.76 -8.76 8.06
N ASP A 134 16.19 -8.37 6.91
CA ASP A 134 16.97 -7.90 5.76
C ASP A 134 17.70 -6.60 6.10
N LEU A 135 17.01 -5.64 6.72
CA LEU A 135 17.60 -4.37 7.18
C LEU A 135 18.70 -4.58 8.22
N HIS A 136 18.49 -5.48 9.19
CA HIS A 136 19.51 -5.80 10.18
C HIS A 136 20.76 -6.44 9.54
N PHE A 137 20.56 -7.36 8.61
CA PHE A 137 21.66 -7.95 7.84
C PHE A 137 22.41 -6.88 7.03
N LEU A 138 21.69 -6.01 6.32
CA LEU A 138 22.28 -4.92 5.53
C LEU A 138 23.05 -3.94 6.41
N ALA A 139 22.51 -3.54 7.55
CA ALA A 139 23.18 -2.63 8.48
C ALA A 139 24.49 -3.23 9.03
N LEU A 140 24.53 -4.54 9.30
CA LEU A 140 25.75 -5.22 9.75
C LEU A 140 26.86 -5.25 8.68
N HIS A 141 26.49 -5.26 7.40
CA HIS A 141 27.43 -5.43 6.29
C HIS A 141 27.71 -4.15 5.49
N ASN A 142 26.90 -3.10 5.66
CA ASN A 142 27.01 -1.83 4.93
C ASN A 142 27.16 -0.61 5.88
N LEU A 143 28.03 -0.76 6.88
CA LEU A 143 28.15 0.11 8.07
C LEU A 143 28.52 1.58 7.82
N ALA A 144 29.04 1.95 6.65
CA ALA A 144 29.61 3.28 6.47
C ALA A 144 28.56 4.40 6.35
N GLU A 145 27.35 4.07 5.90
CA GLU A 145 26.35 5.08 5.54
C GLU A 145 24.99 4.89 6.23
N ILE A 146 24.70 3.67 6.70
CA ILE A 146 23.37 3.28 7.18
C ILE A 146 23.45 2.70 8.59
N GLN A 147 22.67 3.28 9.49
CA GLN A 147 22.50 2.82 10.87
C GLN A 147 21.02 2.53 11.15
N LEU A 148 20.73 1.52 11.97
CA LEU A 148 19.39 1.33 12.53
C LEU A 148 19.24 2.15 13.81
N GLY A 149 18.14 2.89 13.94
CA GLY A 149 17.73 3.53 15.18
C GLY A 149 17.40 2.50 16.27
N THR A 150 17.49 2.92 17.53
CA THR A 150 17.19 2.07 18.69
C THR A 150 15.75 1.56 18.68
N ASP A 151 14.82 2.36 18.16
CA ASP A 151 13.43 1.98 17.92
C ASP A 151 13.31 0.77 16.96
N LEU A 152 14.02 0.82 15.83
CA LEU A 152 13.99 -0.24 14.84
C LEU A 152 14.73 -1.51 15.32
N LEU A 153 15.84 -1.33 16.04
CA LEU A 153 16.55 -2.41 16.73
C LEU A 153 15.66 -3.09 17.78
N PHE A 154 14.88 -2.32 18.54
CA PHE A 154 13.89 -2.86 19.46
C PHE A 154 12.90 -3.78 18.73
N TRP A 155 12.31 -3.32 17.62
CA TRP A 155 11.38 -4.12 16.84
C TRP A 155 12.02 -5.39 16.27
N PHE A 156 13.26 -5.31 15.79
CA PHE A 156 14.01 -6.48 15.36
C PHE A 156 14.16 -7.49 16.50
N HIS A 157 14.68 -7.09 17.65
CA HIS A 157 14.87 -8.00 18.78
C HIS A 157 13.55 -8.56 19.32
N TYR A 158 12.50 -7.74 19.37
CA TYR A 158 11.16 -8.15 19.77
C TYR A 158 10.63 -9.25 18.87
N THR A 159 10.72 -9.09 17.54
CA THR A 159 10.25 -10.12 16.60
C THR A 159 11.06 -11.41 16.70
N GLN A 160 12.38 -11.35 16.95
CA GLN A 160 13.19 -12.55 17.18
C GLN A 160 12.79 -13.27 18.48
N ALA A 161 12.54 -12.53 19.56
CA ALA A 161 12.09 -13.10 20.82
C ALA A 161 10.73 -13.77 20.68
N LEU A 162 9.77 -13.10 20.03
CA LEU A 162 8.44 -13.63 19.76
C LEU A 162 8.48 -14.90 18.91
N LYS A 163 9.31 -14.89 17.84
CA LYS A 163 9.53 -16.06 16.99
C LYS A 163 10.00 -17.27 17.82
N ARG A 164 10.93 -17.07 18.75
CA ARG A 164 11.42 -18.15 19.64
C ARG A 164 10.32 -18.70 20.54
N ILE A 165 9.47 -17.85 21.11
CA ILE A 165 8.33 -18.29 21.93
C ILE A 165 7.39 -19.16 21.10
N ILE A 166 6.99 -18.69 19.92
CA ILE A 166 6.08 -19.44 19.04
C ILE A 166 6.64 -20.82 18.68
N TYR A 167 7.93 -20.91 18.32
CA TYR A 167 8.55 -22.19 17.99
C TYR A 167 8.77 -23.11 19.20
N ARG A 168 9.23 -22.55 20.33
CA ARG A 168 9.53 -23.33 21.54
C ARG A 168 8.27 -23.90 22.16
N ASP A 169 7.25 -23.07 22.28
CA ASP A 169 6.00 -23.43 22.95
C ASP A 169 5.04 -24.15 22.00
N GLN A 170 5.49 -24.45 20.77
CA GLN A 170 4.67 -24.97 19.67
C GLN A 170 3.32 -24.25 19.61
N TYR A 171 3.34 -22.93 19.77
CA TYR A 171 2.12 -22.15 19.86
C TYR A 171 1.37 -22.30 18.54
N ILE A 172 0.32 -23.12 18.55
CA ILE A 172 -0.62 -23.26 17.44
C ILE A 172 -1.65 -22.15 17.68
N PRO A 173 -1.66 -21.06 16.88
CA PRO A 173 -2.72 -20.07 16.97
C PRO A 173 -4.03 -20.82 16.76
N ALA A 174 -4.91 -20.84 17.76
CA ALA A 174 -6.18 -21.54 17.65
C ALA A 174 -6.91 -21.02 16.40
N LEU A 175 -7.09 -21.88 15.41
CA LEU A 175 -7.77 -21.53 14.17
C LEU A 175 -9.20 -21.12 14.54
N LYS A 176 -9.52 -19.84 14.40
CA LYS A 176 -10.89 -19.35 14.55
C LYS A 176 -11.69 -19.79 13.33
N TYR A 177 -12.72 -20.61 13.56
CA TYR A 177 -13.69 -20.96 12.54
C TYR A 177 -14.41 -19.69 12.07
N ARG A 178 -14.35 -19.40 10.77
CA ARG A 178 -15.18 -18.38 10.12
C ARG A 178 -16.18 -19.12 9.25
N GLN A 179 -17.45 -19.08 9.62
CA GLN A 179 -18.53 -19.54 8.77
C GLN A 179 -18.58 -18.63 7.54
N LEU A 180 -18.46 -19.21 6.35
CA LEU A 180 -18.67 -18.50 5.11
C LEU A 180 -20.19 -18.38 4.89
N GLU A 181 -20.65 -17.18 4.53
CA GLU A 181 -22.04 -16.99 4.12
C GLU A 181 -22.34 -17.92 2.94
N PRO A 182 -23.43 -18.70 2.97
CA PRO A 182 -23.76 -19.60 1.89
C PRO A 182 -23.96 -18.78 0.60
N THR A 183 -23.11 -19.04 -0.38
CA THR A 183 -23.28 -18.50 -1.73
C THR A 183 -24.65 -18.92 -2.23
N ALA A 184 -25.52 -17.95 -2.52
CA ALA A 184 -26.85 -18.22 -3.05
C ALA A 184 -26.73 -19.16 -4.26
N ASP A 185 -27.35 -20.33 -4.17
CA ASP A 185 -27.36 -21.32 -5.24
C ASP A 185 -27.77 -20.66 -6.57
N PRO A 186 -27.07 -20.93 -7.68
CA PRO A 186 -27.52 -20.45 -8.98
C PRO A 186 -28.91 -21.05 -9.24
N GLN A 187 -29.91 -20.17 -9.28
CA GLN A 187 -31.30 -20.52 -9.52
C GLN A 187 -31.41 -21.50 -10.68
N LYS A 188 -31.98 -22.67 -10.41
CA LYS A 188 -32.57 -23.56 -11.42
C LYS A 188 -33.47 -22.72 -12.32
N SER A 189 -33.04 -22.49 -13.55
CA SER A 189 -33.89 -21.93 -14.60
C SER A 189 -35.06 -22.89 -14.80
N GLN A 190 -36.23 -22.49 -14.30
CA GLN A 190 -37.48 -23.16 -14.60
C GLN A 190 -37.77 -22.96 -16.09
N THR A 191 -37.46 -23.97 -16.91
CA THR A 191 -37.99 -24.09 -18.27
C THR A 191 -39.49 -24.34 -18.16
N LYS A 192 -40.29 -23.28 -18.07
CA LYS A 192 -41.74 -23.35 -18.23
C LYS A 192 -42.07 -23.58 -19.70
N THR A 193 -42.45 -24.81 -19.98
CA THR A 193 -43.23 -25.24 -21.12
C THR A 193 -44.48 -24.35 -21.28
N ARG A 194 -44.66 -23.74 -22.44
CA ARG A 194 -46.00 -23.39 -22.94
C ARG A 194 -46.07 -23.66 -24.44
N SER A 195 -46.87 -24.66 -24.76
CA SER A 195 -47.17 -25.11 -26.11
C SER A 195 -48.22 -24.22 -26.79
N LYS A 196 -48.08 -24.12 -28.13
CA LYS A 196 -49.13 -24.02 -29.17
C LYS A 196 -49.86 -22.67 -29.35
N LYS A 197 -49.63 -22.03 -30.51
CA LYS A 197 -50.52 -22.19 -31.68
C LYS A 197 -49.98 -21.53 -32.96
N THR A 198 -49.96 -22.33 -34.00
CA THR A 198 -49.64 -22.05 -35.39
C THR A 198 -50.78 -21.31 -36.11
N ASN A 199 -50.38 -20.44 -37.04
CA ASN A 199 -51.14 -19.76 -38.10
C ASN A 199 -52.50 -20.34 -38.51
N ARG A 200 -53.50 -19.47 -38.59
CA ARG A 200 -54.51 -19.45 -39.67
C ARG A 200 -55.04 -18.02 -39.87
N ASN A 201 -54.69 -17.44 -41.01
CA ASN A 201 -55.40 -16.34 -41.69
C ASN A 201 -56.85 -16.76 -41.95
N PRO A 202 -57.84 -15.82 -42.00
CA PRO A 202 -57.93 -14.89 -43.13
C PRO A 202 -58.41 -13.47 -42.78
N ASN A 203 -58.06 -12.51 -43.62
CA ASN A 203 -58.71 -11.20 -43.65
C ASN A 203 -59.12 -10.92 -45.10
N PRO A 204 -60.39 -10.59 -45.40
CA PRO A 204 -60.76 -10.00 -46.67
C PRO A 204 -61.04 -8.50 -46.47
N ASN A 205 -60.43 -7.65 -47.29
CA ASN A 205 -61.13 -6.45 -47.78
C ASN A 205 -60.41 -5.84 -49.00
N PRO A 206 -61.14 -5.08 -49.83
CA PRO A 206 -60.91 -5.06 -51.27
C PRO A 206 -60.25 -3.78 -51.80
N ASN A 207 -59.71 -3.95 -53.02
CA ASN A 207 -59.66 -3.03 -54.15
C ASN A 207 -58.86 -1.71 -54.11
N GLN A 208 -58.01 -1.62 -55.15
CA GLN A 208 -57.60 -0.45 -55.95
C GLN A 208 -56.70 0.56 -55.20
N ASN A 209 -55.52 0.97 -55.70
CA ASN A 209 -55.25 1.44 -57.06
C ASN A 209 -53.73 1.52 -57.35
N GLN A 210 -53.43 1.72 -58.63
CA GLN A 210 -52.12 1.72 -59.30
C GLN A 210 -51.19 2.90 -58.96
N ASN A 211 -49.87 2.67 -59.14
CA ASN A 211 -48.83 3.54 -59.76
C ASN A 211 -47.47 3.32 -59.04
N GLN A 212 -46.50 2.61 -59.64
CA GLN A 212 -45.49 3.05 -60.63
C GLN A 212 -44.38 4.00 -60.10
N ALA A 213 -43.17 3.70 -60.58
CA ALA A 213 -41.89 4.44 -60.56
C ALA A 213 -40.99 4.19 -59.33
N LYS A 214 -39.93 3.38 -59.43
CA LYS A 214 -38.61 3.54 -60.12
C LYS A 214 -37.59 4.34 -59.30
N GLY A 215 -36.40 3.73 -59.13
CA GLY A 215 -35.12 4.39 -58.87
C GLY A 215 -34.38 3.80 -57.67
N SER A 216 -33.38 2.91 -57.85
CA SER A 216 -31.96 3.23 -58.15
C SER A 216 -31.26 3.79 -56.90
N ARG A 217 -30.14 3.32 -56.33
CA ARG A 217 -28.97 2.47 -56.67
C ARG A 217 -28.33 2.02 -55.32
N PHE A 218 -27.74 0.83 -55.14
CA PHE A 218 -26.31 0.47 -55.31
C PHE A 218 -25.32 1.54 -54.78
N ASN A 219 -24.25 1.31 -54.01
CA ASN A 219 -23.27 0.22 -53.75
C ASN A 219 -22.77 0.42 -52.29
N SER A 220 -22.41 -0.56 -51.46
CA SER A 220 -21.42 -1.67 -51.53
C SER A 220 -19.94 -1.24 -51.50
N LEU A 221 -19.16 -2.02 -50.72
CA LEU A 221 -17.69 -2.17 -50.66
C LEU A 221 -16.96 -1.19 -49.70
N HIS A 222 -15.89 -1.54 -48.96
CA HIS A 222 -14.97 -2.68 -49.07
C HIS A 222 -14.20 -2.93 -47.74
N THR A 223 -13.80 -4.18 -47.56
CA THR A 223 -12.84 -4.76 -46.60
C THR A 223 -11.38 -4.56 -47.04
N SER A 224 -10.43 -4.33 -46.11
CA SER A 224 -9.08 -4.98 -45.97
C SER A 224 -8.26 -4.24 -44.90
N GLN A 225 -7.76 -4.89 -43.84
CA GLN A 225 -6.42 -5.53 -43.71
C GLN A 225 -5.23 -4.57 -43.89
N PHE A 226 -4.34 -4.46 -42.89
CA PHE A 226 -2.86 -4.49 -43.03
C PHE A 226 -2.14 -4.59 -41.67
N ASP A 227 -1.07 -5.38 -41.69
CA ASP A 227 -0.16 -5.77 -40.61
C ASP A 227 0.94 -4.73 -40.26
N ASN A 228 1.63 -5.00 -39.13
CA ASN A 228 3.02 -4.70 -38.74
C ASN A 228 3.45 -3.23 -38.49
N PHE A 229 3.83 -2.94 -37.24
CA PHE A 229 5.22 -2.85 -36.74
C PHE A 229 5.22 -2.89 -35.21
#